data_AF-A0A1G8EQT0-F1
#
_entry.id   AF-A0A1G8EQT0-F1
#
_cell.length_a   1.000
_cell.length_b   1.000
_cell.length_c   1.000
_cell.angle_alpha   90.00
_cell.angle_beta   90.00
_cell.angle_gamma   90.00
#
_symmetry.space_group_name_H-M   'P 1'
#
loop_
_entity.id
_entity.type
_entity.pdbx_description
1 polymer ?
#
loop_
_entity_poly.entity_id
_entity_poly.type
_entity_poly.pdbx_seq_one_letter_code
_entity_poly.pdbx_strand_id
1 'polypeptide(L)'
;MLANMFAHYLEMAWKQESQKANFSEIKQFRALMDSFASLNSTFRLEEFHGMKHQVVFNGQGSWGRNTARCEISDLLIVSYKKTPSFEARVTLLQAKRSLEKHDLCSSWTSGSCSTSFKANLEQWDLLARRPNVLPYPPFDCHPEILSGAELPSIGSIGVFHKIKGKEYNFFYMSADCASPLSNPTTKYAKLKVHKLKPARMINGYKECTFACCINTFGEALYNLEIGTPVHDEKGLSKQSERYRNNLRGWLKMVLMSHIEMTSPDSSLAREFEELLDTDFEGEFMHQPPNLILINCDN
;
A
#
# COMPACT_ATOMS: atom_id res chain seq x y z
N MET A 1 9.86 19.30 -6.82
CA MET A 1 10.80 19.74 -5.76
C MET A 1 10.38 19.17 -4.42
N LEU A 2 9.14 19.38 -3.97
CA LEU A 2 8.61 18.84 -2.70
C LEU A 2 8.64 17.30 -2.63
N ALA A 3 8.19 16.60 -3.68
CA ALA A 3 8.26 15.13 -3.72
C ALA A 3 9.68 14.58 -3.50
N ASN A 4 10.69 15.20 -4.11
CA ASN A 4 12.09 14.81 -3.95
C ASN A 4 12.60 15.11 -2.53
N MET A 5 12.13 16.20 -1.92
CA MET A 5 12.43 16.51 -0.52
C MET A 5 11.80 15.46 0.39
N PHE A 6 10.50 15.20 0.27
CA PHE A 6 9.81 14.17 1.03
C PHE A 6 10.51 12.81 0.93
N ALA A 7 10.82 12.38 -0.29
CA ALA A 7 11.57 11.16 -0.58
C ALA A 7 12.92 11.10 0.14
N HIS A 8 13.67 12.21 0.12
CA HIS A 8 14.97 12.32 0.77
C HIS A 8 14.85 12.23 2.30
N TYR A 9 13.92 12.97 2.92
CA TYR A 9 13.68 12.91 4.36
C TYR A 9 13.23 11.52 4.79
N LEU A 10 12.35 10.87 4.02
CA LEU A 10 11.89 9.52 4.32
C LEU A 10 13.04 8.50 4.24
N GLU A 11 13.94 8.65 3.25
CA GLU A 11 15.13 7.80 3.13
C GLU A 11 16.09 7.98 4.32
N MET A 12 16.30 9.22 4.78
CA MET A 12 17.12 9.50 5.95
C MET A 12 16.53 8.88 7.23
N ALA A 13 15.23 9.09 7.45
CA ALA A 13 14.50 8.50 8.57
C ALA A 13 14.56 6.96 8.53
N TRP A 14 14.33 6.37 7.36
CA TRP A 14 14.46 4.92 7.16
C TRP A 14 15.85 4.40 7.53
N LYS A 15 16.92 5.05 7.07
CA LYS A 15 18.29 4.65 7.40
C LYS A 15 18.52 4.66 8.91
N GLN A 16 17.96 5.64 9.62
CA GLN A 16 18.07 5.74 11.07
C GLN A 16 17.25 4.67 11.80
N GLU A 17 15.97 4.51 11.47
CA GLU A 17 15.06 3.60 12.19
C GLU A 17 15.36 2.13 11.90
N SER A 18 15.61 1.78 10.64
CA SER A 18 15.83 0.38 10.23
C SER A 18 17.06 -0.25 10.88
N GLN A 19 18.11 0.54 11.13
CA GLN A 19 19.38 0.11 11.72
C GLN A 19 19.29 -0.18 13.23
N LYS A 20 18.31 0.41 13.92
CA LYS A 20 18.07 0.17 15.37
C LYS A 20 17.60 -1.26 15.62
N ALA A 21 16.98 -1.89 14.62
CA ALA A 21 16.35 -3.19 14.77
C ALA A 21 17.11 -4.33 14.08
N ASN A 22 16.94 -5.55 14.59
CA ASN A 22 17.41 -6.74 13.88
C ASN A 22 16.59 -6.95 12.60
N PHE A 23 17.21 -7.55 11.58
CA PHE A 23 16.57 -7.79 10.29
C PHE A 23 15.50 -8.90 10.36
N SER A 24 14.25 -8.50 10.65
CA SER A 24 13.05 -9.34 10.55
C SER A 24 11.89 -8.56 9.95
N GLU A 25 10.91 -9.26 9.36
CA GLU A 25 9.79 -8.62 8.64
C GLU A 25 9.04 -7.63 9.54
N ILE A 26 8.61 -8.07 10.73
CA ILE A 26 7.88 -7.25 11.70
C ILE A 26 8.70 -6.05 12.15
N LYS A 27 10.00 -6.21 12.43
CA LYS A 27 10.85 -5.14 12.93
C LYS A 27 11.13 -4.08 11.86
N GLN A 28 11.34 -4.52 10.61
CA GLN A 28 11.55 -3.61 9.49
C GLN A 28 10.25 -2.91 9.08
N PHE A 29 9.10 -3.58 9.20
CA PHE A 29 7.80 -2.95 9.05
C PHE A 29 7.59 -1.83 10.09
N ARG A 30 7.83 -2.09 11.37
CA ARG A 30 7.74 -1.05 12.41
C ARG A 30 8.70 0.10 12.15
N ALA A 31 9.94 -0.19 11.77
CA ALA A 31 10.90 0.85 11.40
C ALA A 31 10.40 1.71 10.22
N LEU A 32 9.66 1.14 9.25
CA LEU A 32 9.05 1.92 8.17
C LEU A 32 7.99 2.87 8.72
N MET A 33 7.10 2.38 9.59
CA MET A 33 6.07 3.19 10.26
C MET A 33 6.71 4.32 11.08
N ASP A 34 7.72 4.00 11.90
CA ASP A 34 8.46 4.96 12.71
C ASP A 34 9.16 6.02 11.83
N SER A 35 9.62 5.63 10.63
CA SER A 35 10.23 6.54 9.67
C SER A 35 9.21 7.57 9.18
N PHE A 36 8.01 7.14 8.79
CA PHE A 36 6.94 8.07 8.42
C PHE A 36 6.57 8.97 9.59
N ALA A 37 6.33 8.41 10.78
CA ALA A 37 5.97 9.19 11.97
C ALA A 37 6.97 10.32 12.27
N SER A 38 8.27 10.08 12.09
CA SER A 38 9.32 11.08 12.33
C SER A 38 9.25 12.31 11.40
N LEU A 39 8.58 12.19 10.25
CA LEU A 39 8.43 13.27 9.28
C LEU A 39 7.27 14.23 9.59
N ASN A 40 6.41 13.92 10.56
CA ASN A 40 5.19 14.71 10.88
C ASN A 40 5.46 16.18 11.26
N SER A 41 6.66 16.49 11.73
CA SER A 41 7.08 17.85 12.07
C SER A 41 7.41 18.70 10.85
N THR A 42 7.71 18.05 9.72
CA THR A 42 8.15 18.69 8.46
C THR A 42 7.09 18.58 7.38
N PHE A 43 6.35 17.47 7.35
CA PHE A 43 5.31 17.17 6.37
C PHE A 43 4.00 16.87 7.08
N ARG A 44 2.89 17.19 6.41
CA ARG A 44 1.55 16.90 6.93
C ARG A 44 1.22 15.42 6.73
N LEU A 45 1.62 14.60 7.68
CA LEU A 45 1.30 13.17 7.70
C LEU A 45 0.96 12.71 9.11
N GLU A 46 0.19 11.63 9.17
CA GLU A 46 -0.12 10.93 10.40
C GLU A 46 -0.05 9.42 10.20
N GLU A 47 0.24 8.72 11.29
CA GLU A 47 0.35 7.27 11.35
C GLU A 47 -0.57 6.76 12.44
N PHE A 48 -1.31 5.71 12.13
CA PHE A 48 -2.24 5.07 13.05
C PHE A 48 -1.96 3.58 13.12
N HIS A 49 -1.72 3.11 14.34
CA HIS A 49 -1.62 1.68 14.62
C HIS A 49 -3.02 1.05 14.66
N GLY A 50 -3.15 -0.12 14.04
CA GLY A 50 -4.38 -0.86 13.94
C GLY A 50 -4.18 -2.37 14.10
N MET A 51 -5.18 -3.14 13.67
CA MET A 51 -5.23 -4.59 13.80
C MET A 51 -5.10 -5.29 12.45
N LYS A 52 -4.77 -6.59 12.52
CA LYS A 52 -4.68 -7.45 11.34
C LYS A 52 -6.07 -7.90 10.90
N HIS A 53 -6.41 -7.65 9.65
CA HIS A 53 -7.73 -7.94 9.10
C HIS A 53 -7.69 -9.01 8.05
N GLN A 54 -8.65 -9.93 8.13
CA GLN A 54 -8.71 -11.06 7.22
C GLN A 54 -9.89 -10.94 6.27
N VAL A 55 -9.69 -11.47 5.08
CA VAL A 55 -10.72 -11.64 4.07
C VAL A 55 -10.74 -13.07 3.58
N VAL A 56 -11.89 -13.49 3.10
CA VAL A 56 -12.10 -14.78 2.43
C VAL A 56 -12.33 -14.52 0.95
N PHE A 57 -11.70 -15.31 0.07
CA PHE A 57 -11.86 -15.18 -1.37
C PHE A 57 -11.63 -16.51 -2.08
N ASN A 58 -12.05 -16.58 -3.34
CA ASN A 58 -11.81 -17.73 -4.20
C ASN A 58 -10.39 -17.65 -4.77
N GLY A 59 -9.46 -18.44 -4.22
CA GLY A 59 -8.09 -18.58 -4.69
C GLY A 59 -8.01 -19.37 -6.00
N GLN A 60 -7.03 -19.07 -6.85
CA GLN A 60 -6.89 -19.71 -8.17
C GLN A 60 -5.63 -20.57 -8.34
N GLY A 61 -4.87 -20.78 -7.27
CA GLY A 61 -3.61 -21.50 -7.31
C GLY A 61 -3.68 -22.94 -6.81
N SER A 62 -2.98 -23.87 -7.48
CA SER A 62 -2.78 -25.25 -7.01
C SER A 62 -1.94 -25.35 -5.72
N TRP A 63 -1.33 -24.23 -5.30
CA TRP A 63 -0.48 -24.09 -4.13
C TRP A 63 -1.23 -23.63 -2.86
N GLY A 64 -2.46 -23.14 -3.01
CA GLY A 64 -3.25 -22.57 -1.94
C GLY A 64 -4.58 -23.27 -1.74
N ARG A 65 -5.40 -22.73 -0.84
CA ARG A 65 -6.80 -23.17 -0.70
C ARG A 65 -7.66 -22.56 -1.81
N ASN A 66 -8.64 -23.33 -2.30
CA ASN A 66 -9.66 -22.81 -3.22
C ASN A 66 -10.50 -21.71 -2.55
N THR A 67 -10.84 -21.89 -1.27
CA THR A 67 -11.40 -20.84 -0.42
C THR A 67 -10.29 -20.37 0.52
N ALA A 68 -9.54 -19.36 0.05
CA ALA A 68 -8.41 -18.82 0.79
C ALA A 68 -8.89 -17.80 1.82
N ARG A 69 -8.22 -17.81 2.98
CA ARG A 69 -8.42 -16.84 4.05
C ARG A 69 -7.07 -16.27 4.46
N CYS A 70 -6.84 -14.99 4.23
CA CYS A 70 -5.59 -14.34 4.60
C CYS A 70 -5.82 -12.88 5.00
N GLU A 71 -4.76 -12.27 5.55
CA GLU A 71 -4.74 -10.85 5.82
C GLU A 71 -4.84 -10.04 4.51
N ILE A 72 -5.63 -8.96 4.50
CA ILE A 72 -5.82 -8.11 3.32
C ILE A 72 -4.57 -7.26 3.05
N SER A 73 -3.94 -6.71 4.09
CA SER A 73 -2.69 -5.97 4.03
C SER A 73 -2.10 -5.77 5.42
N ASP A 74 -0.79 -5.58 5.51
CA ASP A 74 -0.14 -5.11 6.73
C ASP A 74 -0.36 -3.60 6.94
N LEU A 75 -0.57 -2.83 5.87
CA LEU A 75 -0.67 -1.37 5.90
C LEU A 75 -1.59 -0.80 4.82
N LEU A 76 -2.50 0.08 5.23
CA LEU A 76 -3.24 0.99 4.34
C LEU A 76 -2.45 2.30 4.21
N ILE A 77 -2.20 2.76 2.98
CA ILE A 77 -1.59 4.07 2.72
C ILE A 77 -2.57 4.91 1.92
N VAL A 78 -2.81 6.11 2.43
CA VAL A 78 -3.58 7.15 1.77
C VAL A 78 -2.67 8.35 1.52
N SER A 79 -2.57 8.77 0.26
CA SER A 79 -1.85 9.98 -0.13
C SER A 79 -2.82 10.90 -0.85
N TYR A 80 -2.91 12.17 -0.47
CA TYR A 80 -3.86 13.08 -1.08
C TYR A 80 -3.31 14.49 -1.20
N LYS A 81 -3.86 15.29 -2.10
CA LYS A 81 -3.61 16.74 -2.19
C LYS A 81 -4.94 17.44 -2.37
N LYS A 82 -5.01 18.73 -2.02
CA LYS A 82 -6.22 19.56 -2.15
C LYS A 82 -6.06 20.62 -3.24
N THR A 83 -4.82 20.98 -3.58
CA THR A 83 -4.51 22.06 -4.50
C THR A 83 -3.84 21.51 -5.76
N PRO A 84 -4.29 21.89 -6.98
CA PRO A 84 -5.39 22.81 -7.29
C PRO A 84 -6.79 22.19 -7.15
N SER A 85 -6.88 20.87 -7.01
CA SER A 85 -8.11 20.13 -6.81
C SER A 85 -7.84 18.92 -5.93
N PHE A 86 -8.89 18.44 -5.25
CA PHE A 86 -8.78 17.24 -4.42
C PHE A 86 -8.48 16.00 -5.27
N GLU A 87 -7.37 15.34 -4.97
CA GLU A 87 -6.99 14.05 -5.53
C GLU A 87 -6.48 13.16 -4.40
N ALA A 88 -6.88 11.88 -4.40
CA ALA A 88 -6.45 10.92 -3.39
C ALA A 88 -6.12 9.52 -3.97
N ARG A 89 -4.93 9.06 -3.57
CA ARG A 89 -4.24 7.76 -3.56
C ARG A 89 -4.67 6.79 -2.47
N VAL A 90 -5.09 5.55 -2.80
CA VAL A 90 -5.23 4.47 -1.81
C VAL A 90 -4.54 3.19 -2.25
N THR A 91 -3.70 2.62 -1.38
CA THR A 91 -3.05 1.31 -1.58
C THR A 91 -3.06 0.47 -0.31
N LEU A 92 -3.23 -0.84 -0.47
CA LEU A 92 -3.13 -1.89 0.54
C LEU A 92 -1.79 -2.60 0.31
N LEU A 93 -0.84 -2.33 1.19
CA LEU A 93 0.54 -2.78 1.09
C LEU A 93 0.79 -3.98 2.00
N GLN A 94 1.37 -5.03 1.41
CA GLN A 94 1.86 -6.19 2.13
C GLN A 94 3.38 -6.12 2.32
N ALA A 95 3.82 -6.18 3.56
CA ALA A 95 5.24 -6.13 3.90
C ALA A 95 5.86 -7.53 3.81
N LYS A 96 7.02 -7.62 3.17
CA LYS A 96 7.76 -8.88 3.01
C LYS A 96 9.23 -8.67 3.30
N ARG A 97 9.92 -9.75 3.64
CA ARG A 97 11.37 -9.76 3.83
C ARG A 97 12.07 -10.68 2.85
N SER A 98 13.14 -10.18 2.24
CA SER A 98 14.06 -10.97 1.43
C SER A 98 15.43 -11.07 2.07
N LEU A 99 15.98 -12.29 2.07
CA LEU A 99 17.38 -12.56 2.42
C LEU A 99 18.31 -12.52 1.19
N GLU A 100 17.74 -12.35 0.01
CA GLU A 100 18.50 -12.24 -1.23
C GLU A 100 19.16 -10.85 -1.32
N LYS A 101 20.25 -10.76 -2.06
CA LYS A 101 20.86 -9.48 -2.39
C LYS A 101 20.14 -8.89 -3.60
N HIS A 102 19.79 -7.62 -3.50
CA HIS A 102 19.09 -6.89 -4.55
C HIS A 102 19.91 -5.67 -4.92
N ASP A 103 20.17 -5.48 -6.21
CA ASP A 103 20.77 -4.27 -6.76
C ASP A 103 19.83 -3.67 -7.81
N LEU A 104 18.82 -2.96 -7.31
CA LEU A 104 17.62 -2.62 -8.09
C LEU A 104 17.73 -1.23 -8.72
N CYS A 105 18.39 -0.29 -8.06
CA CYS A 105 18.50 1.08 -8.58
C CYS A 105 19.55 1.22 -9.68
N SER A 106 20.64 0.44 -9.67
CA SER A 106 21.60 0.39 -10.78
C SER A 106 20.97 -0.25 -12.03
N SER A 107 20.24 -1.35 -11.83
CA SER A 107 19.54 -2.12 -12.87
C SER A 107 18.27 -1.44 -13.41
N TRP A 108 17.87 -0.31 -12.83
CA TRP A 108 16.71 0.47 -13.26
C TRP A 108 16.87 1.01 -14.68
N THR A 109 18.09 1.41 -15.04
CA THR A 109 18.41 2.02 -16.35
C THR A 109 18.51 0.99 -17.48
N SER A 110 18.92 -0.25 -17.18
CA SER A 110 19.03 -1.34 -18.16
C SER A 110 17.71 -2.10 -18.36
N GLY A 111 16.69 -1.79 -17.54
CA GLY A 111 15.42 -2.47 -17.50
C GLY A 111 15.51 -3.94 -17.07
N SER A 112 16.67 -4.48 -16.68
CA SER A 112 16.88 -5.92 -16.42
C SER A 112 16.76 -6.30 -14.95
N CYS A 113 15.78 -5.73 -14.24
CA CYS A 113 15.61 -5.96 -12.81
C CYS A 113 14.84 -7.28 -12.55
N SER A 114 15.46 -8.44 -12.80
CA SER A 114 14.88 -9.71 -12.38
C SER A 114 15.33 -10.03 -10.95
N THR A 115 14.40 -9.99 -10.00
CA THR A 115 14.67 -10.41 -8.63
C THR A 115 13.60 -11.34 -8.08
N SER A 116 13.88 -11.98 -6.93
CA SER A 116 12.93 -12.85 -6.25
C SER A 116 12.91 -12.68 -4.73
N PHE A 117 11.80 -13.07 -4.12
CA PHE A 117 11.65 -13.06 -2.67
C PHE A 117 10.59 -14.09 -2.25
N LYS A 118 10.68 -14.57 -1.01
CA LYS A 118 9.67 -15.48 -0.46
C LYS A 118 8.42 -14.70 -0.05
N ALA A 119 7.26 -15.26 -0.35
CA ALA A 119 5.97 -14.70 0.05
C ALA A 119 4.94 -15.80 0.32
N ASN A 120 3.83 -15.41 0.93
CA ASN A 120 2.60 -16.21 0.92
C ASN A 120 1.86 -15.91 -0.39
N LEU A 121 1.67 -16.95 -1.19
CA LEU A 121 1.05 -16.89 -2.50
C LEU A 121 -0.47 -16.71 -2.46
N GLU A 122 -1.15 -17.05 -1.35
CA GLU A 122 -2.56 -16.68 -1.18
C GLU A 122 -2.69 -15.16 -1.03
N GLN A 123 -1.80 -14.54 -0.24
CA GLN A 123 -1.77 -13.08 -0.07
C GLN A 123 -1.37 -12.36 -1.37
N TRP A 124 -0.40 -12.91 -2.11
CA TRP A 124 -0.06 -12.36 -3.42
C TRP A 124 -1.21 -12.52 -4.43
N ASP A 125 -1.87 -13.68 -4.50
CA ASP A 125 -3.01 -13.91 -5.41
C ASP A 125 -4.15 -12.92 -5.12
N LEU A 126 -4.46 -12.69 -3.84
CA LEU A 126 -5.44 -11.68 -3.42
C LEU A 126 -5.11 -10.29 -3.99
N LEU A 127 -3.88 -9.81 -3.78
CA LEU A 127 -3.47 -8.46 -4.16
C LEU A 127 -3.21 -8.31 -5.67
N ALA A 128 -2.72 -9.36 -6.33
CA ALA A 128 -2.40 -9.33 -7.76
C ALA A 128 -3.66 -9.46 -8.62
N ARG A 129 -4.53 -10.42 -8.30
CA ARG A 129 -5.74 -10.69 -9.08
C ARG A 129 -6.93 -9.83 -8.66
N ARG A 130 -6.93 -9.35 -7.42
CA ARG A 130 -7.96 -8.45 -6.86
C ARG A 130 -9.38 -9.01 -7.03
N PRO A 131 -9.67 -10.23 -6.55
CA PRO A 131 -11.01 -10.78 -6.62
C PRO A 131 -11.98 -10.04 -5.69
N ASN A 132 -13.28 -10.30 -5.85
CA ASN A 132 -14.23 -9.98 -4.79
C ASN A 132 -13.86 -10.74 -3.52
N VAL A 133 -14.03 -10.08 -2.38
CA VAL A 133 -13.72 -10.63 -1.06
C VAL A 133 -14.97 -10.69 -0.19
N LEU A 134 -14.94 -11.55 0.82
CA LEU A 134 -15.86 -11.50 1.94
C LEU A 134 -15.08 -11.04 3.17
N PRO A 135 -15.54 -9.99 3.87
CA PRO A 135 -14.93 -9.58 5.12
C PRO A 135 -15.00 -10.71 6.16
N TYR A 136 -13.97 -10.85 6.99
CA TYR A 136 -13.99 -11.77 8.13
C TYR A 136 -14.08 -10.95 9.43
N PRO A 137 -15.15 -11.12 10.24
CA PRO A 137 -15.33 -10.33 11.46
C PRO A 137 -14.09 -10.34 12.37
N PRO A 138 -13.74 -9.21 13.00
CA PRO A 138 -14.50 -7.96 13.05
C PRO A 138 -14.23 -7.00 11.88
N PHE A 139 -13.46 -7.41 10.87
CA PHE A 139 -13.25 -6.59 9.68
C PHE A 139 -14.55 -6.43 8.91
N ASP A 140 -14.81 -5.23 8.38
CA ASP A 140 -15.89 -4.98 7.44
C ASP A 140 -15.40 -4.19 6.23
N CYS A 141 -15.90 -4.56 5.06
CA CYS A 141 -15.59 -3.91 3.78
C CYS A 141 -16.59 -4.36 2.70
N HIS A 142 -16.79 -3.52 1.69
CA HIS A 142 -17.54 -3.93 0.51
C HIS A 142 -16.80 -5.04 -0.25
N PRO A 143 -17.49 -6.06 -0.81
CA PRO A 143 -16.84 -7.16 -1.53
C PRO A 143 -15.92 -6.73 -2.66
N GLU A 144 -16.20 -5.58 -3.25
CA GLU A 144 -15.47 -5.04 -4.40
C GLU A 144 -14.27 -4.16 -4.03
N ILE A 145 -13.88 -4.08 -2.75
CA ILE A 145 -12.82 -3.18 -2.24
C ILE A 145 -11.51 -3.26 -3.05
N LEU A 146 -11.16 -4.46 -3.56
CA LEU A 146 -10.03 -4.67 -4.48
C LEU A 146 -10.44 -4.72 -5.95
N SER A 147 -11.52 -5.44 -6.29
CA SER A 147 -11.87 -5.78 -7.68
C SER A 147 -12.39 -4.60 -8.50
N GLY A 148 -13.01 -3.61 -7.84
CA GLY A 148 -13.49 -2.41 -8.50
C GLY A 148 -12.40 -1.36 -8.74
N ALA A 149 -11.18 -1.57 -8.23
CA ALA A 149 -10.09 -0.63 -8.36
C ALA A 149 -9.64 -0.43 -9.80
N GLU A 150 -9.50 0.84 -10.18
CA GLU A 150 -9.05 1.23 -11.52
C GLU A 150 -7.57 0.92 -11.74
N LEU A 151 -6.75 1.09 -10.70
CA LEU A 151 -5.32 0.87 -10.75
C LEU A 151 -4.91 -0.38 -9.96
N PRO A 152 -4.13 -1.31 -10.54
CA PRO A 152 -3.68 -2.52 -9.83
C PRO A 152 -2.85 -2.28 -8.57
N SER A 153 -2.18 -1.13 -8.47
CA SER A 153 -1.40 -0.70 -7.31
C SER A 153 -2.23 -0.48 -6.04
N ILE A 154 -3.57 -0.60 -6.09
CA ILE A 154 -4.39 -0.82 -4.88
C ILE A 154 -3.87 -2.03 -4.08
N GLY A 155 -3.35 -3.06 -4.74
CA GLY A 155 -2.73 -4.21 -4.12
C GLY A 155 -1.24 -4.20 -4.38
N SER A 156 -0.44 -4.05 -3.33
CA SER A 156 0.99 -3.84 -3.48
C SER A 156 1.83 -4.62 -2.49
N ILE A 157 3.12 -4.75 -2.81
CA ILE A 157 4.09 -5.47 -1.99
C ILE A 157 5.31 -4.58 -1.76
N GLY A 158 5.65 -4.40 -0.49
CA GLY A 158 6.90 -3.79 -0.06
C GLY A 158 7.87 -4.85 0.44
N VAL A 159 9.11 -4.86 -0.05
CA VAL A 159 10.10 -5.90 0.27
C VAL A 159 11.34 -5.30 0.91
N PHE A 160 11.53 -5.59 2.20
CA PHE A 160 12.74 -5.26 2.92
C PHE A 160 13.87 -6.22 2.57
N HIS A 161 15.06 -5.70 2.32
CA HIS A 161 16.25 -6.49 2.02
C HIS A 161 17.50 -5.90 2.64
N LYS A 162 18.54 -6.73 2.76
CA LYS A 162 19.83 -6.33 3.31
C LYS A 162 20.79 -5.94 2.19
N ILE A 163 21.41 -4.77 2.31
CA ILE A 163 22.51 -4.34 1.44
C ILE A 163 23.81 -4.92 2.00
N LYS A 164 24.22 -4.45 3.19
CA LYS A 164 25.46 -4.87 3.87
C LYS A 164 25.36 -4.66 5.37
N GLY A 165 25.82 -5.60 6.19
CA GLY A 165 25.85 -5.40 7.66
C GLY A 165 24.46 -5.11 8.27
N LYS A 166 24.27 -3.91 8.83
CA LYS A 166 22.97 -3.40 9.31
C LYS A 166 22.30 -2.41 8.33
N GLU A 167 22.88 -2.23 7.15
CA GLU A 167 22.30 -1.42 6.09
C GLU A 167 21.18 -2.22 5.40
N TYR A 168 19.96 -1.72 5.55
CA TYR A 168 18.75 -2.30 5.00
C TYR A 168 18.11 -1.32 4.03
N ASN A 169 17.42 -1.85 3.03
CA ASN A 169 16.68 -1.07 2.05
C ASN A 169 15.36 -1.78 1.74
N PHE A 170 14.56 -1.13 0.91
CA PHE A 170 13.20 -1.51 0.60
C PHE A 170 12.96 -1.26 -0.88
N PHE A 171 12.23 -2.17 -1.52
CA PHE A 171 11.64 -1.88 -2.83
C PHE A 171 10.14 -2.14 -2.81
N TYR A 172 9.44 -1.38 -3.63
CA TYR A 172 8.00 -1.45 -3.81
C TYR A 172 7.67 -2.05 -5.17
N MET A 173 6.55 -2.78 -5.25
CA MET A 173 5.93 -3.11 -6.52
C MET A 173 4.40 -3.24 -6.39
N SER A 174 3.69 -2.98 -7.48
CA SER A 174 2.32 -3.44 -7.64
C SER A 174 2.28 -4.97 -7.69
N ALA A 175 1.34 -5.61 -7.01
CA ALA A 175 1.37 -7.07 -6.81
C ALA A 175 1.19 -7.87 -8.12
N ASP A 176 0.48 -7.30 -9.10
CA ASP A 176 0.31 -7.85 -10.46
C ASP A 176 1.62 -7.91 -11.27
N CYS A 177 2.67 -7.28 -10.76
CA CYS A 177 3.98 -7.22 -11.40
C CYS A 177 4.93 -8.36 -10.97
N ALA A 178 4.42 -9.34 -10.22
CA ALA A 178 5.15 -10.54 -9.84
C ALA A 178 4.35 -11.81 -10.16
N SER A 179 5.05 -12.93 -10.28
CA SER A 179 4.44 -14.26 -10.40
C SER A 179 5.21 -15.28 -9.57
N PRO A 180 4.65 -16.47 -9.27
CA PRO A 180 5.43 -17.59 -8.77
C PRO A 180 6.64 -17.83 -9.66
N LEU A 181 7.82 -18.02 -9.04
CA LEU A 181 9.07 -18.28 -9.76
C LEU A 181 9.08 -19.67 -10.44
N SER A 182 8.30 -20.60 -9.93
CA SER A 182 8.18 -21.98 -10.42
C SER A 182 6.71 -22.44 -10.33
N ASN A 183 6.46 -23.74 -10.36
CA ASN A 183 5.14 -24.35 -10.10
C ASN A 183 5.07 -24.82 -8.63
N PRO A 184 4.79 -23.92 -7.67
CA PRO A 184 4.76 -24.28 -6.27
C PRO A 184 3.61 -25.25 -5.96
N THR A 185 3.85 -26.15 -5.02
CA THR A 185 2.83 -27.04 -4.44
C THR A 185 2.35 -26.58 -3.07
N THR A 186 2.94 -25.51 -2.52
CA THR A 186 2.60 -24.97 -1.20
C THR A 186 2.45 -23.46 -1.23
N LYS A 187 1.62 -22.91 -0.34
CA LYS A 187 1.32 -21.49 -0.29
C LYS A 187 2.51 -20.57 0.02
N TYR A 188 3.61 -21.10 0.51
CA TYR A 188 4.84 -20.32 0.72
C TYR A 188 5.84 -20.66 -0.36
N ALA A 189 6.12 -19.72 -1.25
CA ALA A 189 7.09 -19.91 -2.32
C ALA A 189 7.79 -18.59 -2.69
N LYS A 190 8.71 -18.68 -3.65
CA LYS A 190 9.34 -17.48 -4.22
C LYS A 190 8.45 -16.87 -5.29
N LEU A 191 8.30 -15.56 -5.23
CA LEU A 191 7.80 -14.73 -6.31
C LEU A 191 8.99 -14.18 -7.09
N LYS A 192 8.86 -14.12 -8.42
CA LYS A 192 9.76 -13.43 -9.33
C LYS A 192 9.12 -12.11 -9.74
N VAL A 193 9.88 -11.02 -9.63
CA VAL A 193 9.50 -9.72 -10.16
C VAL A 193 9.73 -9.73 -11.67
N HIS A 194 8.72 -9.31 -12.44
CA HIS A 194 8.83 -9.24 -13.89
C HIS A 194 9.80 -8.13 -14.34
N LYS A 195 10.15 -8.13 -15.63
CA LYS A 195 10.89 -7.02 -16.24
C LYS A 195 9.92 -5.84 -16.37
N LEU A 196 10.00 -4.86 -15.48
CA LEU A 196 8.98 -3.82 -15.38
C LEU A 196 9.47 -2.48 -15.93
N LYS A 197 8.58 -1.79 -16.63
CA LYS A 197 8.62 -0.33 -16.67
C LYS A 197 8.31 0.15 -15.25
N PRO A 198 8.98 1.19 -14.74
CA PRO A 198 8.73 1.68 -13.39
C PRO A 198 7.36 2.32 -13.23
N ALA A 199 6.76 2.75 -14.34
CA ALA A 199 5.40 3.28 -14.37
C ALA A 199 4.66 2.86 -15.64
N ARG A 200 3.32 2.93 -15.59
CA ARG A 200 2.42 2.80 -16.73
C ARG A 200 1.28 3.82 -16.67
N MET A 201 0.58 3.99 -17.79
CA MET A 201 -0.63 4.82 -17.87
C MET A 201 -1.85 3.90 -17.97
N ILE A 202 -2.83 4.06 -17.08
CA ILE A 202 -4.11 3.36 -17.11
C ILE A 202 -5.22 4.39 -16.89
N ASN A 203 -6.19 4.46 -17.80
CA ASN A 203 -7.34 5.37 -17.71
C ASN A 203 -6.95 6.84 -17.41
N GLY A 204 -5.88 7.33 -18.04
CA GLY A 204 -5.39 8.71 -17.84
C GLY A 204 -4.53 8.91 -16.59
N TYR A 205 -4.40 7.92 -15.72
CA TYR A 205 -3.57 8.00 -14.53
C TYR A 205 -2.19 7.39 -14.74
N LYS A 206 -1.17 8.10 -14.26
CA LYS A 206 0.17 7.57 -14.09
C LYS A 206 0.20 6.70 -12.84
N GLU A 207 0.61 5.46 -13.02
CA GLU A 207 0.77 4.47 -11.95
C GLU A 207 2.24 4.06 -11.85
N CYS A 208 2.83 4.20 -10.67
CA CYS A 208 4.11 3.61 -10.32
C CYS A 208 3.91 2.11 -10.02
N THR A 209 4.50 1.27 -10.85
CA THR A 209 4.41 -0.19 -10.75
C THR A 209 5.60 -0.78 -9.98
N PHE A 210 6.70 -0.03 -9.85
CA PHE A 210 7.90 -0.47 -9.16
C PHE A 210 8.72 0.73 -8.67
N ALA A 211 9.25 0.65 -7.46
CA ALA A 211 10.21 1.62 -6.90
C ALA A 211 11.39 0.88 -6.28
N CYS A 212 12.63 1.22 -6.66
CA CYS A 212 13.82 0.42 -6.35
C CYS A 212 14.38 0.64 -4.95
N CYS A 213 14.02 1.74 -4.31
CA CYS A 213 14.46 2.15 -2.98
C CYS A 213 13.38 2.98 -2.28
N ILE A 214 13.56 3.24 -0.97
CA ILE A 214 12.71 4.15 -0.18
C ILE A 214 12.56 5.53 -0.84
N ASN A 215 13.64 6.05 -1.42
CA ASN A 215 13.61 7.38 -2.06
C ASN A 215 12.60 7.41 -3.22
N THR A 216 12.75 6.50 -4.20
CA THR A 216 11.81 6.41 -5.33
C THR A 216 10.38 6.06 -4.90
N PHE A 217 10.22 5.31 -3.80
CA PHE A 217 8.91 4.99 -3.24
C PHE A 217 8.24 6.23 -2.63
N GLY A 218 8.98 6.99 -1.82
CA GLY A 218 8.49 8.24 -1.24
C GLY A 218 8.12 9.28 -2.30
N GLU A 219 8.94 9.40 -3.35
CA GLU A 219 8.65 10.29 -4.48
C GLU A 219 7.35 9.89 -5.18
N ALA A 220 7.16 8.60 -5.46
CA ALA A 220 5.96 8.08 -6.12
C ALA A 220 4.68 8.21 -5.27
N LEU A 221 4.78 8.01 -3.95
CA LEU A 221 3.67 8.29 -3.02
C LEU A 221 3.27 9.77 -3.08
N TYR A 222 4.25 10.66 -2.94
CA TYR A 222 4.01 12.10 -2.85
C TYR A 222 3.50 12.69 -4.19
N ASN A 223 3.86 12.08 -5.32
CA ASN A 223 3.34 12.43 -6.65
C ASN A 223 1.97 11.80 -6.97
N LEU A 224 1.32 11.10 -6.02
CA LEU A 224 0.04 10.40 -6.22
C LEU A 224 0.09 9.34 -7.35
N GLU A 225 1.22 8.65 -7.48
CA GLU A 225 1.44 7.62 -8.50
C GLU A 225 1.21 6.19 -7.98
N ILE A 226 1.07 6.00 -6.66
CA ILE A 226 0.82 4.70 -6.05
C ILE A 226 -0.62 4.65 -5.52
N GLY A 227 -1.36 3.60 -5.90
CA GLY A 227 -2.72 3.34 -5.42
C GLY A 227 -3.82 3.75 -6.40
N THR A 228 -5.06 3.32 -6.13
CA THR A 228 -6.23 3.62 -6.97
C THR A 228 -6.84 4.99 -6.60
N PRO A 229 -7.35 5.78 -7.57
CA PRO A 229 -8.01 7.04 -7.26
C PRO A 229 -9.32 6.81 -6.51
N VAL A 230 -9.63 7.69 -5.56
CA VAL A 230 -10.90 7.66 -4.80
C VAL A 230 -11.70 8.98 -4.85
N HIS A 231 -11.07 10.06 -5.31
CA HIS A 231 -11.70 11.36 -5.47
C HIS A 231 -12.80 11.33 -6.55
N ASP A 232 -13.76 12.23 -6.44
CA ASP A 232 -14.79 12.40 -7.46
C ASP A 232 -14.24 13.04 -8.72
N GLU A 233 -14.67 12.51 -9.86
CA GLU A 233 -14.25 12.98 -11.17
C GLU A 233 -15.45 12.96 -12.13
N LYS A 234 -15.52 13.98 -13.00
CA LYS A 234 -16.58 14.07 -13.99
C LYS A 234 -16.32 13.10 -15.15
N GLY A 235 -17.38 12.45 -15.62
CA GLY A 235 -17.30 11.57 -16.80
C GLY A 235 -16.85 10.14 -16.48
N LEU A 236 -16.81 9.75 -15.19
CA LEU A 236 -16.62 8.37 -14.80
C LEU A 236 -17.78 7.48 -15.27
N SER A 237 -17.48 6.20 -15.47
CA SER A 237 -18.52 5.19 -15.64
C SER A 237 -19.30 5.04 -14.32
N LYS A 238 -20.59 4.66 -14.40
CA LYS A 238 -21.40 4.38 -13.20
C LYS A 238 -20.76 3.33 -12.28
N GLN A 239 -20.04 2.37 -12.84
CA GLN A 239 -19.35 1.35 -12.07
C GLN A 239 -18.17 1.94 -11.30
N SER A 240 -17.36 2.78 -11.95
CA SER A 240 -16.24 3.50 -11.32
C SER A 240 -16.73 4.43 -10.22
N GLU A 241 -17.78 5.21 -10.49
CA GLU A 241 -18.40 6.12 -9.54
C GLU A 241 -18.89 5.37 -8.29
N ARG A 242 -19.64 4.28 -8.47
CA ARG A 242 -20.11 3.43 -7.37
C ARG A 242 -18.95 2.84 -6.55
N TYR A 243 -17.91 2.34 -7.22
CA TYR A 243 -16.74 1.80 -6.53
C TYR A 243 -16.05 2.86 -5.68
N ARG A 244 -15.77 4.04 -6.26
CA ARG A 244 -15.08 5.13 -5.55
C ARG A 244 -15.92 5.60 -4.37
N ASN A 245 -17.23 5.74 -4.53
CA ASN A 245 -18.13 6.07 -3.44
C ASN A 245 -18.06 5.04 -2.29
N ASN A 246 -18.17 3.75 -2.60
CA ASN A 246 -18.05 2.69 -1.58
C ASN A 246 -16.68 2.71 -0.88
N LEU A 247 -15.60 2.95 -1.63
CA LEU A 247 -14.26 3.02 -1.06
C LEU A 247 -14.09 4.26 -0.17
N ARG A 248 -14.64 5.42 -0.54
CA ARG A 248 -14.67 6.61 0.32
C ARG A 248 -15.46 6.37 1.60
N GLY A 249 -16.64 5.76 1.51
CA GLY A 249 -17.41 5.31 2.67
C GLY A 249 -16.59 4.44 3.61
N TRP A 250 -15.91 3.42 3.08
CA TRP A 250 -15.05 2.56 3.88
C TRP A 250 -13.87 3.30 4.53
N LEU A 251 -13.20 4.18 3.79
CA LEU A 251 -12.12 5.02 4.34
C LEU A 251 -12.62 5.94 5.44
N LYS A 252 -13.81 6.50 5.28
CA LYS A 252 -14.46 7.36 6.27
C LYS A 252 -14.65 6.61 7.59
N MET A 253 -15.15 5.37 7.55
CA MET A 253 -15.24 4.51 8.75
C MET A 253 -13.88 4.28 9.39
N VAL A 254 -12.85 3.95 8.60
CA VAL A 254 -11.49 3.70 9.11
C VAL A 254 -10.93 4.94 9.82
N LEU A 255 -11.13 6.13 9.25
CA LEU A 255 -10.69 7.39 9.84
C LEU A 255 -11.47 7.71 11.12
N MET A 256 -12.80 7.60 11.08
CA MET A 256 -13.65 7.83 12.27
C MET A 256 -13.23 6.93 13.43
N SER A 257 -12.98 5.65 13.16
CA SER A 257 -12.48 4.70 14.15
C SER A 257 -11.14 5.12 14.76
N HIS A 258 -10.18 5.55 13.93
CA HIS A 258 -8.89 6.03 14.42
C HIS A 258 -9.01 7.34 15.21
N ILE A 259 -9.80 8.29 14.72
CA ILE A 259 -10.07 9.55 15.42
C ILE A 259 -10.67 9.28 16.80
N GLU A 260 -11.70 8.43 16.90
CA GLU A 260 -12.36 8.15 18.17
C GLU A 260 -11.48 7.36 19.14
N MET A 261 -10.72 6.38 18.65
CA MET A 261 -9.99 5.44 19.51
C MET A 261 -8.59 5.90 19.90
N THR A 262 -7.85 6.52 18.99
CA THR A 262 -6.40 6.69 19.14
C THR A 262 -5.93 8.14 18.99
N SER A 263 -6.68 9.01 18.31
CA SER A 263 -6.25 10.40 18.07
C SER A 263 -7.42 11.36 17.87
N PRO A 264 -8.20 11.69 18.92
CA PRO A 264 -9.38 12.55 18.81
C PRO A 264 -9.06 13.96 18.31
N ASP A 265 -7.83 14.44 18.53
CA ASP A 265 -7.38 15.77 18.14
C ASP A 265 -6.61 15.77 16.80
N SER A 266 -6.65 14.66 16.04
CA SER A 266 -6.04 14.57 14.71
C SER A 266 -6.69 15.57 13.75
N SER A 267 -5.99 16.68 13.50
CA SER A 267 -6.43 17.67 12.52
C SER A 267 -6.34 17.15 11.07
N LEU A 268 -5.37 16.28 10.77
CA LEU A 268 -5.18 15.78 9.42
C LEU A 268 -6.22 14.73 9.04
N ALA A 269 -6.57 13.82 9.95
CA ALA A 269 -7.60 12.82 9.68
C ALA A 269 -8.97 13.45 9.57
N ARG A 270 -9.31 14.43 10.42
CA ARG A 270 -10.56 15.19 10.32
C ARG A 270 -10.65 15.96 9.01
N GLU A 271 -9.58 16.66 8.62
CA GLU A 271 -9.51 17.33 7.33
C GLU A 271 -9.76 16.35 6.17
N PHE A 272 -9.11 15.20 6.18
CA PHE A 272 -9.28 14.23 5.10
C PHE A 272 -10.67 13.58 5.12
N GLU A 273 -11.22 13.30 6.30
CA GLU A 273 -12.57 12.75 6.49
C GLU A 273 -13.65 13.69 5.92
N GLU A 274 -13.52 15.01 6.13
CA GLU A 274 -14.41 16.02 5.55
C GLU A 274 -14.37 16.08 4.02
N LEU A 275 -13.25 15.68 3.41
CA LEU A 275 -13.09 15.62 1.94
C LEU A 275 -13.71 14.37 1.31
N LEU A 276 -14.08 13.36 2.11
CA LEU A 276 -14.69 12.12 1.64
C LEU A 276 -16.21 12.26 1.55
N ASP A 277 -16.67 12.86 0.46
CA ASP A 277 -18.11 12.91 0.13
C ASP A 277 -18.61 11.52 -0.30
N THR A 278 -19.61 11.00 0.40
CA THR A 278 -20.12 9.65 0.15
C THR A 278 -21.54 9.50 0.70
N ASP A 279 -22.37 8.77 -0.06
CA ASP A 279 -23.70 8.35 0.39
C ASP A 279 -23.67 7.02 1.17
N PHE A 280 -22.50 6.40 1.31
CA PHE A 280 -22.32 5.14 2.02
C PHE A 280 -22.27 5.39 3.53
N GLU A 281 -23.31 4.93 4.23
CA GLU A 281 -23.32 4.86 5.69
C GLU A 281 -22.71 3.55 6.16
N GLY A 282 -21.60 3.67 6.86
CA GLY A 282 -20.85 2.55 7.38
C GLY A 282 -20.85 2.50 8.90
N GLU A 283 -20.64 1.31 9.48
CA GLU A 283 -20.59 1.12 10.92
C GLU A 283 -19.18 1.40 11.48
N PHE A 284 -19.13 1.78 12.75
CA PHE A 284 -17.88 2.00 13.47
C PHE A 284 -17.02 0.73 13.52
N MET A 285 -15.76 0.82 13.08
CA MET A 285 -14.83 -0.31 13.11
C MET A 285 -14.04 -0.32 14.41
N HIS A 286 -14.35 -1.24 15.34
CA HIS A 286 -13.64 -1.36 16.62
C HIS A 286 -12.16 -1.75 16.52
N GLN A 287 -11.74 -2.20 15.34
CA GLN A 287 -10.38 -2.62 15.06
C GLN A 287 -10.02 -2.09 13.68
N PRO A 288 -9.64 -0.83 13.48
CA PRO A 288 -9.25 -0.34 12.17
C PRO A 288 -7.89 -0.92 11.70
N PRO A 289 -7.57 -0.94 10.40
CA PRO A 289 -6.24 -1.33 9.90
C PRO A 289 -5.16 -0.32 10.28
N ASN A 290 -3.88 -0.71 10.23
CA ASN A 290 -2.78 0.27 10.26
C ASN A 290 -2.94 1.24 9.07
N LEU A 291 -2.83 2.54 9.32
CA LEU A 291 -3.01 3.58 8.32
C LEU A 291 -1.83 4.56 8.34
N ILE A 292 -1.34 4.92 7.16
CA ILE A 292 -0.56 6.14 6.95
C ILE A 292 -1.39 7.08 6.11
N LEU A 293 -1.57 8.30 6.59
CA LEU A 293 -2.25 9.38 5.89
C LEU A 293 -1.24 10.48 5.54
N ILE A 294 -1.12 10.84 4.26
CA ILE A 294 -0.14 11.80 3.75
C ILE A 294 -0.88 12.89 2.97
N ASN A 295 -0.72 14.15 3.38
CA ASN A 295 -1.09 15.31 2.58
C ASN A 295 0.13 15.79 1.78
N CYS A 296 -0.04 15.87 0.46
CA CYS A 296 1.00 16.12 -0.54
C CYS A 296 0.96 17.57 -1.09
N ASP A 297 0.25 18.49 -0.44
CA ASP A 297 0.22 19.91 -0.83
C ASP A 297 1.48 20.69 -0.41
N ASN A 298 2.20 20.26 0.65
CA ASN A 298 3.36 20.96 1.24
C ASN A 298 4.49 20.02 1.65
#